data_AF-F2QRY6-F1
#
_entry.id   AF-F2QRY6-F1
#
_cell.length_a   1.000
_cell.length_b   1.000
_cell.length_c   1.000
_cell.angle_alpha   90.00
_cell.angle_beta   90.00
_cell.angle_gamma   90.00
#
_symmetry.space_group_name_H-M   'P 1'
#
loop_
_entity.id
_entity.type
_entity.pdbx_description
1 polymer ?
#
loop_
_entity_poly.entity_id
_entity_poly.type
_entity_poly.pdbx_seq_one_letter_code
_entity_poly.pdbx_strand_id
1 'polypeptide(L)'
;MLLVGKPSLRFPLGLFSFSTYDLESSALLDKKEPRITTPNDSNDIVISDRFETIRDDYKAPRYPLVLCHGLSGFDKVVLLPSLKFLSAAGTRRPELSGFSIDYWNGIKEALQDIGCTVLTGKVPPFGTIRERAEKLDSFIEEEAASLLKATHPGADSKPIKVNLIAHSMGGLDCRYLITKLQQSNYEVMSLTTIATPHYGSAMADWCLKYASKALLPRSISELSINSMKTFNQEVLDKNNVKYFSYGARFCPNLSYVFFPSWKIIFDIEGDNDGMVSVSSSKWGKYLGTLDNVDHLDLINWRNEARVAINLLMFKKGSKFNAVALYLEIADQLAREGL
;
A
#
# COMPACT_ATOMS: atom_id res chain seq x y z
N MET A 1 10.51 20.72 -44.66
CA MET A 1 11.33 20.06 -43.62
C MET A 1 10.66 20.33 -42.27
N LEU A 2 9.67 19.50 -41.90
CA LEU A 2 8.83 19.65 -40.71
C LEU A 2 9.33 18.66 -39.66
N LEU A 3 9.94 19.17 -38.59
CA LEU A 3 10.31 18.40 -37.41
C LEU A 3 9.05 18.12 -36.59
N VAL A 4 8.53 16.90 -36.69
CA VAL A 4 7.43 16.40 -35.86
C VAL A 4 8.02 16.00 -34.50
N GLY A 5 7.72 16.79 -33.46
CA GLY A 5 8.08 16.48 -32.07
C GLY A 5 7.31 15.24 -31.57
N LYS A 6 8.03 14.29 -30.97
CA LYS A 6 7.48 13.06 -30.38
C LYS A 6 6.70 13.38 -29.08
N PRO A 7 5.56 12.72 -28.81
CA PRO A 7 4.81 12.93 -27.57
C PRO A 7 5.51 12.26 -26.38
N SER A 8 5.68 13.00 -25.28
CA SER A 8 6.09 12.46 -23.98
C SER A 8 4.85 12.27 -23.10
N LEU A 9 4.67 11.06 -22.56
CA LEU A 9 3.63 10.78 -21.56
C LEU A 9 4.17 11.21 -20.19
N ARG A 10 3.59 12.26 -19.59
CA ARG A 10 3.90 12.67 -18.22
C ARG A 10 2.81 12.15 -17.28
N PHE A 11 3.20 11.34 -16.30
CA PHE A 11 2.31 10.89 -15.22
C PHE A 11 2.00 12.01 -14.22
N PRO A 12 0.84 11.98 -13.53
CA PRO A 12 0.46 13.00 -12.55
C PRO A 12 1.38 13.04 -11.30
N LEU A 13 2.31 12.09 -11.15
CA LEU A 13 3.28 12.02 -10.05
C LEU A 13 4.72 12.41 -10.44
N GLY A 14 4.95 12.95 -11.64
CA GLY A 14 6.22 13.63 -12.01
C GLY A 14 7.53 12.83 -11.96
N LEU A 15 7.52 11.58 -11.49
CA LEU A 15 8.73 10.80 -11.17
C LEU A 15 9.23 9.90 -12.30
N PHE A 16 8.41 9.63 -13.32
CA PHE A 16 8.79 8.70 -14.39
C PHE A 16 8.36 9.23 -15.77
N SER A 17 9.35 9.41 -16.64
CA SER A 17 9.16 9.64 -18.08
C SER A 17 9.70 8.41 -18.80
N PHE A 18 8.81 7.54 -19.27
CA PHE A 18 9.21 6.41 -20.10
C PHE A 18 9.38 6.90 -21.55
N SER A 19 10.62 6.90 -22.04
CA SER A 19 10.91 7.09 -23.46
C SER A 19 10.61 5.78 -24.19
N THR A 20 10.08 5.87 -25.41
CA THR A 20 9.69 4.71 -26.26
C THR A 20 10.87 3.85 -26.75
N TYR A 21 12.04 3.95 -26.14
CA TYR A 21 13.26 3.22 -26.52
C TYR A 21 13.61 2.03 -25.61
N ASP A 22 12.95 1.86 -24.47
CA ASP A 22 13.38 0.84 -23.48
C ASP A 22 12.73 -0.55 -23.63
N LEU A 23 11.90 -0.78 -24.65
CA LEU A 23 11.30 -2.11 -24.89
C LEU A 23 12.32 -3.16 -25.40
N GLU A 24 13.41 -2.73 -26.03
CA GLU A 24 14.46 -3.65 -26.53
C GLU A 24 15.40 -4.16 -25.42
N SER A 25 15.44 -3.50 -24.26
CA SER A 25 16.26 -3.95 -23.10
C SER A 25 15.75 -5.27 -22.49
N SER A 26 14.51 -5.68 -22.79
CA SER A 26 13.93 -6.93 -22.29
C SER A 26 14.57 -8.19 -22.91
N ALA A 27 15.19 -8.07 -24.08
CA ALA A 27 15.83 -9.20 -24.78
C ALA A 27 17.22 -9.59 -24.22
N LEU A 28 17.79 -8.81 -23.30
CA LEU A 28 19.12 -9.04 -22.72
C LEU A 28 19.12 -9.62 -21.31
N LEU A 29 17.93 -9.94 -20.76
CA LEU A 29 17.76 -10.57 -19.44
C LEU A 29 17.72 -12.11 -19.50
N ASP A 30 18.07 -12.73 -20.62
CA ASP A 30 18.02 -14.18 -20.84
C ASP A 30 19.16 -14.97 -20.16
N LYS A 31 19.68 -14.48 -19.03
CA LYS A 31 20.47 -15.30 -18.11
C LYS A 31 19.58 -15.65 -16.93
N LYS A 32 18.85 -16.77 -17.09
CA LYS A 32 18.02 -17.40 -16.05
C LYS A 32 18.82 -17.59 -14.77
N GLU A 33 18.64 -16.68 -13.82
CA GLU A 33 18.83 -17.03 -12.41
C GLU A 33 17.65 -17.92 -11.98
N PRO A 34 17.89 -18.93 -11.11
CA PRO A 34 16.86 -19.88 -10.73
C PRO A 34 15.70 -19.17 -10.00
N ARG A 35 14.47 -19.50 -10.41
CA ARG A 35 13.23 -19.08 -9.76
C ARG A 35 13.34 -19.35 -8.26
N ILE A 36 13.21 -18.32 -7.43
CA ILE A 36 13.15 -18.47 -5.97
C ILE A 36 11.81 -19.14 -5.65
N THR A 37 11.80 -20.46 -5.59
CA THR A 37 10.65 -21.23 -5.12
C THR A 37 10.76 -21.37 -3.61
N THR A 38 9.88 -20.72 -2.85
CA THR A 38 9.67 -21.06 -1.44
C THR A 38 8.88 -22.38 -1.39
N PRO A 39 9.24 -23.33 -0.51
CA PRO A 39 8.59 -24.63 -0.48
C PRO A 39 7.26 -24.55 0.28
N ASN A 40 6.14 -24.17 -0.38
CA ASN A 40 4.76 -24.60 0.00
C ASN A 40 3.59 -24.21 -0.95
N ASP A 41 3.79 -24.12 -2.28
CA ASP A 41 2.79 -23.58 -3.23
C ASP A 41 1.59 -24.50 -3.60
N SER A 42 1.01 -25.27 -2.67
CA SER A 42 -0.16 -26.14 -2.98
C SER A 42 -1.50 -25.74 -2.36
N ASN A 43 -1.56 -24.67 -1.55
CA ASN A 43 -2.80 -24.22 -0.89
C ASN A 43 -3.02 -22.70 -0.94
N ASP A 44 -2.52 -22.00 -1.97
CA ASP A 44 -2.72 -20.56 -2.09
C ASP A 44 -4.21 -20.23 -2.32
N ILE A 45 -4.85 -19.68 -1.30
CA ILE A 45 -6.26 -19.28 -1.33
C ILE A 45 -6.40 -18.06 -2.24
N VAL A 46 -6.91 -18.27 -3.45
CA VAL A 46 -7.29 -17.18 -4.36
C VAL A 46 -8.70 -16.71 -4.02
N ILE A 47 -8.87 -15.40 -3.80
CA ILE A 47 -10.13 -14.76 -3.41
C ILE A 47 -10.60 -13.87 -4.57
N SER A 48 -11.66 -14.28 -5.27
CA SER A 48 -12.17 -13.56 -6.45
C SER A 48 -13.48 -12.79 -6.21
N ASP A 49 -14.33 -13.25 -5.29
CA ASP A 49 -15.72 -12.79 -5.13
C ASP A 49 -16.11 -12.41 -3.70
N ARG A 50 -15.36 -12.88 -2.68
CA ARG A 50 -15.66 -12.64 -1.25
C ARG A 50 -15.87 -11.17 -0.89
N PHE A 51 -15.15 -10.28 -1.57
CA PHE A 51 -15.18 -8.83 -1.31
C PHE A 51 -15.91 -8.08 -2.42
N GLU A 52 -16.87 -8.70 -3.10
CA GLU A 52 -17.70 -8.00 -4.09
C GLU A 52 -18.73 -7.08 -3.43
N THR A 53 -19.29 -7.50 -2.29
CA THR A 53 -20.34 -6.78 -1.56
C THR A 53 -20.01 -6.64 -0.09
N ILE A 54 -20.49 -5.55 0.52
CA ILE A 54 -20.44 -5.33 1.96
C ILE A 54 -21.54 -6.19 2.62
N ARG A 55 -21.19 -6.93 3.67
CA ARG A 55 -22.14 -7.67 4.53
C ARG A 55 -22.73 -6.77 5.62
N ASP A 56 -23.86 -7.15 6.19
CA ASP A 56 -24.55 -6.35 7.21
C ASP A 56 -24.09 -6.65 8.66
N ASP A 57 -23.28 -7.70 8.88
CA ASP A 57 -23.04 -8.30 10.18
C ASP A 57 -21.59 -8.21 10.69
N TYR A 58 -20.83 -7.22 10.23
CA TYR A 58 -19.45 -7.00 10.69
C TYR A 58 -19.38 -6.56 12.16
N LYS A 59 -18.38 -7.06 12.88
CA LYS A 59 -18.11 -6.71 14.27
C LYS A 59 -16.87 -5.85 14.41
N ALA A 60 -16.95 -4.80 15.23
CA ALA A 60 -15.78 -4.03 15.62
C ALA A 60 -14.86 -4.86 16.55
N PRO A 61 -13.53 -4.80 16.35
CA PRO A 61 -12.57 -5.41 17.26
C PRO A 61 -12.52 -4.67 18.59
N ARG A 62 -12.01 -5.35 19.61
CA ARG A 62 -11.85 -4.85 20.97
C ARG A 62 -10.85 -3.68 21.05
N TYR A 63 -9.76 -3.76 20.29
CA TYR A 63 -8.70 -2.75 20.33
C TYR A 63 -8.77 -1.80 19.12
N PRO A 64 -8.43 -0.50 19.31
CA PRO A 64 -8.34 0.47 18.22
C PRO A 64 -7.54 -0.02 17.02
N LEU A 65 -8.00 0.36 15.83
CA LEU A 65 -7.33 0.12 14.56
C LEU A 65 -6.42 1.29 14.21
N VAL A 66 -5.19 1.02 13.80
CA VAL A 66 -4.27 2.02 13.22
C VAL A 66 -4.06 1.68 11.76
N LEU A 67 -4.48 2.58 10.88
CA LEU A 67 -4.30 2.46 9.44
C LEU A 67 -2.94 3.06 9.03
N CYS A 68 -2.04 2.23 8.51
CA CYS A 68 -0.64 2.57 8.23
C CYS A 68 -0.39 2.60 6.70
N HIS A 69 -0.25 3.80 6.13
CA HIS A 69 -0.17 3.98 4.68
C HIS A 69 1.23 3.66 4.13
N GLY A 70 1.32 3.38 2.82
CA GLY A 70 2.58 3.06 2.13
C GLY A 70 3.41 4.27 1.64
N LEU A 71 4.28 3.98 0.68
CA LEU A 71 5.12 4.95 -0.03
C LEU A 71 4.26 5.91 -0.87
N SER A 72 4.68 7.18 -1.00
CA SER A 72 3.91 8.29 -1.58
C SER A 72 2.79 8.84 -0.68
N GLY A 73 2.71 8.40 0.58
CA GLY A 73 1.70 8.76 1.57
C GLY A 73 1.34 10.23 1.70
N PHE A 74 0.45 10.69 0.82
CA PHE A 74 -0.31 11.90 1.03
C PHE A 74 -1.54 11.49 1.85
N ASP A 75 -1.76 12.10 3.01
CA ASP A 75 -3.04 11.98 3.72
C ASP A 75 -4.18 12.39 2.78
N LYS A 76 -3.93 13.38 1.90
CA LYS A 76 -4.79 13.86 0.82
C LYS A 76 -3.99 14.23 -0.44
N VAL A 77 -4.37 13.70 -1.61
CA VAL A 77 -3.84 14.19 -2.91
C VAL A 77 -4.76 15.24 -3.50
N VAL A 78 -4.24 16.45 -3.73
CA VAL A 78 -4.94 17.51 -4.46
C VAL A 78 -4.74 17.32 -5.96
N LEU A 79 -5.76 16.86 -6.68
CA LEU A 79 -5.71 16.74 -8.14
C LEU A 79 -5.98 18.12 -8.78
N LEU A 80 -4.95 18.69 -9.41
CA LEU A 80 -5.10 19.90 -10.23
C LEU A 80 -5.31 19.49 -11.70
N PRO A 81 -6.37 19.94 -12.38
CA PRO A 81 -6.52 19.68 -13.81
C PRO A 81 -5.34 20.30 -14.57
N SER A 82 -4.83 19.57 -15.57
CA SER A 82 -3.66 20.00 -16.35
C SER A 82 -3.82 21.42 -16.92
N LEU A 83 -2.74 22.20 -16.98
CA LEU A 83 -2.72 23.58 -17.53
C LEU A 83 -3.29 23.69 -18.96
N LYS A 84 -3.36 22.59 -19.73
CA LYS A 84 -4.02 22.54 -21.04
C LYS A 84 -5.55 22.66 -20.97
N PHE A 85 -6.15 22.24 -19.86
CA PHE A 85 -7.58 22.42 -19.60
C PHE A 85 -7.89 23.87 -19.20
N LEU A 86 -6.99 24.51 -18.47
CA LEU A 86 -7.11 25.92 -18.05
C LEU A 86 -6.97 26.89 -19.24
N SER A 87 -6.24 26.53 -20.30
CA SER A 87 -6.13 27.38 -21.49
C SER A 87 -7.38 27.38 -22.39
N ALA A 88 -8.29 26.42 -22.22
CA ALA A 88 -9.55 26.35 -22.98
C ALA A 88 -10.70 27.15 -22.32
N ALA A 89 -10.60 27.43 -21.01
CA ALA A 89 -11.55 28.27 -20.28
C ALA A 89 -11.01 29.71 -20.27
N GLY A 90 -11.50 30.56 -21.17
CA GLY A 90 -11.00 31.93 -21.36
C GLY A 90 -10.89 32.74 -20.06
N THR A 91 -9.77 33.48 -19.95
CA THR A 91 -9.41 34.67 -19.13
C THR A 91 -10.07 34.98 -17.77
N ARG A 92 -10.84 34.09 -17.15
CA ARG A 92 -11.21 34.19 -15.73
C ARG A 92 -10.27 33.27 -14.95
N ARG A 93 -9.53 33.85 -13.99
CA ARG A 93 -8.78 33.07 -12.99
C ARG A 93 -9.78 32.13 -12.32
N PRO A 94 -9.69 30.80 -12.54
CA PRO A 94 -10.56 29.90 -11.82
C PRO A 94 -10.05 29.83 -10.38
N GLU A 95 -10.94 29.96 -9.41
CA GLU A 95 -10.69 29.48 -8.06
C GLU A 95 -10.38 27.98 -8.19
N LEU A 96 -9.12 27.61 -7.97
CA LEU A 96 -8.64 26.24 -8.04
C LEU A 96 -9.17 25.45 -6.84
N SER A 97 -10.43 25.02 -6.90
CA SER A 97 -10.96 23.99 -6.00
C SER A 97 -10.37 22.65 -6.43
N GLY A 98 -9.18 22.31 -5.93
CA GLY A 98 -8.59 20.99 -6.16
C GLY A 98 -9.41 19.91 -5.45
N PHE A 99 -9.60 18.76 -6.10
CA PHE A 99 -10.22 17.59 -5.47
C PHE A 99 -9.18 16.92 -4.56
N SER A 100 -9.48 16.79 -3.27
CA SER A 100 -8.63 16.02 -2.34
C SER A 100 -9.10 14.57 -2.25
N ILE A 101 -8.23 13.62 -2.58
CA ILE A 101 -8.51 12.17 -2.42
C ILE A 101 -7.76 11.68 -1.18
N ASP A 102 -8.49 11.18 -0.18
CA ASP A 102 -7.92 10.58 1.03
C ASP A 102 -7.27 9.21 0.72
N TYR A 103 -6.14 8.89 1.38
CA TYR A 103 -5.45 7.61 1.17
C TYR A 103 -6.38 6.42 1.46
N TRP A 104 -7.15 6.49 2.55
CA TRP A 104 -8.07 5.46 3.03
C TRP A 104 -9.51 5.75 2.60
N ASN A 105 -9.72 6.06 1.32
CA ASN A 105 -10.97 6.61 0.79
C ASN A 105 -12.22 5.77 1.17
N GLY A 106 -13.09 6.29 2.04
CA GLY A 106 -14.31 5.62 2.51
C GLY A 106 -14.08 4.42 3.44
N ILE A 107 -12.83 3.99 3.61
CA ILE A 107 -12.46 2.85 4.45
C ILE A 107 -12.54 3.24 5.92
N LYS A 108 -12.02 4.42 6.27
CA LYS A 108 -12.03 4.91 7.65
C LYS A 108 -13.47 5.08 8.15
N GLU A 109 -14.30 5.73 7.35
CA GLU A 109 -15.69 6.03 7.68
C GLU A 109 -16.48 4.74 7.89
N ALA A 110 -16.38 3.78 6.97
CA ALA A 110 -17.06 2.49 7.09
C ALA A 110 -16.62 1.69 8.34
N LEU A 111 -15.33 1.72 8.68
CA LEU A 111 -14.84 1.10 9.92
C LEU A 111 -15.43 1.79 11.16
N GLN A 112 -15.53 3.12 11.15
CA GLN A 112 -16.13 3.89 12.24
C GLN A 112 -17.64 3.62 12.36
N ASP A 113 -18.35 3.43 11.25
CA ASP A 113 -19.79 3.14 11.22
C ASP A 113 -20.15 1.81 11.90
N ILE A 114 -19.24 0.81 11.88
CA ILE A 114 -19.42 -0.44 12.62
C ILE A 114 -18.93 -0.35 14.09
N GLY A 115 -18.50 0.83 14.54
CA GLY A 115 -18.09 1.11 15.92
C GLY A 115 -16.59 0.99 16.21
N CYS A 116 -15.73 0.91 15.19
CA CYS A 116 -14.29 0.87 15.42
C CYS A 116 -13.76 2.24 15.89
N THR A 117 -12.82 2.23 16.83
CA THR A 117 -11.90 3.38 17.02
C THR A 117 -10.80 3.29 15.97
N VAL A 118 -10.71 4.27 15.07
CA VAL A 118 -9.78 4.24 13.93
C VAL A 118 -8.84 5.44 13.96
N LEU A 119 -7.54 5.14 14.04
CA LEU A 119 -6.44 6.09 13.94
C LEU A 119 -5.80 5.99 12.55
N THR A 120 -5.41 7.12 11.96
CA THR A 120 -4.73 7.15 10.66
C THR A 120 -3.30 7.59 10.87
N GLY A 121 -2.35 6.65 10.73
CA GLY A 121 -0.93 6.90 10.94
C GLY A 121 -0.40 7.96 9.98
N LYS A 122 0.44 8.86 10.50
CA LYS A 122 1.05 9.96 9.74
C LYS A 122 2.55 9.77 9.66
N VAL A 123 3.06 9.48 8.46
CA VAL A 123 4.50 9.28 8.25
C VAL A 123 5.01 10.00 7.00
N PRO A 124 6.31 10.33 6.92
CA PRO A 124 6.87 10.99 5.75
C PRO A 124 6.66 10.18 4.46
N PRO A 125 6.17 10.79 3.36
CA PRO A 125 5.77 10.06 2.15
C PRO A 125 6.91 9.29 1.46
N PHE A 126 8.16 9.76 1.62
CA PHE A 126 9.34 9.19 0.97
C PHE A 126 10.49 8.88 1.95
N GLY A 127 10.24 8.97 3.26
CA GLY A 127 11.23 8.66 4.30
C GLY A 127 11.65 7.19 4.28
N THR A 128 12.79 6.88 4.90
CA THR A 128 13.22 5.48 5.07
C THR A 128 12.27 4.70 5.99
N ILE A 129 12.34 3.37 5.97
CA ILE A 129 11.54 2.51 6.87
C ILE A 129 11.74 2.92 8.33
N ARG A 130 12.99 3.22 8.73
CA ARG A 130 13.31 3.71 10.07
C ARG A 130 12.65 5.07 10.35
N GLU A 131 12.88 6.06 9.49
CA GLU A 131 12.34 7.43 9.68
C GLU A 131 10.81 7.42 9.76
N ARG A 132 10.16 6.58 8.95
CA ARG A 132 8.71 6.40 8.94
C ARG A 132 8.23 5.66 10.18
N ALA A 133 8.89 4.59 10.59
CA ALA A 133 8.56 3.84 11.80
C ALA A 133 8.69 4.71 13.07
N GLU A 134 9.72 5.56 13.17
CA GLU A 134 9.89 6.51 14.28
C GLU A 134 8.73 7.50 14.37
N LYS A 135 8.27 8.03 13.22
CA LYS A 135 7.09 8.91 13.19
C LYS A 135 5.79 8.20 13.49
N LEU A 136 5.64 6.95 13.02
CA LEU A 136 4.48 6.13 13.34
C LEU A 136 4.43 5.81 14.85
N ASP A 137 5.56 5.49 15.46
CA ASP A 137 5.68 5.20 16.89
C ASP A 137 5.27 6.41 17.73
N SER A 138 5.84 7.59 17.47
CA SER A 138 5.45 8.82 18.17
C SER A 138 3.96 9.15 18.00
N PHE A 139 3.42 8.98 16.79
CA PHE A 139 1.99 9.20 16.53
C PHE A 139 1.11 8.27 17.38
N ILE A 140 1.41 6.97 17.42
CA ILE A 140 0.62 6.01 18.20
C ILE A 140 0.75 6.31 19.70
N GLU A 141 1.93 6.70 20.19
CA GLU A 141 2.10 7.09 21.60
C GLU A 141 1.21 8.29 21.98
N GLU A 142 1.16 9.33 21.14
CA GLU A 142 0.35 10.52 21.38
C GLU A 142 -1.16 10.21 21.38
N GLU A 143 -1.62 9.40 20.43
CA GLU A 143 -3.01 8.97 20.35
C GLU A 143 -3.40 8.02 21.49
N ALA A 144 -2.52 7.07 21.85
CA ALA A 144 -2.72 6.18 22.98
C ALA A 144 -2.82 6.95 24.31
N ALA A 145 -1.94 7.94 24.53
CA ALA A 145 -2.00 8.80 25.70
C ALA A 145 -3.32 9.61 25.75
N SER A 146 -3.80 10.06 24.60
CA SER A 146 -5.06 10.79 24.49
C SER A 146 -6.27 9.90 24.79
N LEU A 147 -6.31 8.68 24.23
CA LEU A 147 -7.34 7.68 24.49
C LEU A 147 -7.36 7.23 25.95
N LEU A 148 -6.19 7.03 26.56
CA LEU A 148 -6.05 6.69 27.96
C LEU A 148 -6.65 7.77 28.87
N LYS A 149 -6.32 9.04 28.62
CA LYS A 149 -6.88 10.19 29.38
C LYS A 149 -8.39 10.27 29.25
N ALA A 150 -8.93 10.00 28.06
CA ALA A 150 -10.37 10.05 27.80
C ALA A 150 -11.14 8.89 28.46
N THR A 151 -10.53 7.72 28.58
CA THR A 151 -11.21 6.48 29.04
C THR A 151 -10.97 6.15 30.51
N HIS A 152 -9.81 6.53 31.07
CA HIS A 152 -9.40 6.15 32.42
C HIS A 152 -8.66 7.31 33.15
N PRO A 153 -9.35 8.42 33.49
CA PRO A 153 -8.72 9.53 34.19
C PRO A 153 -8.22 9.10 35.59
N GLY A 154 -6.90 9.13 35.80
CA GLY A 154 -6.28 8.92 37.13
C GLY A 154 -5.92 7.48 37.50
N ALA A 155 -5.97 6.52 36.57
CA ALA A 155 -5.55 5.14 36.82
C ALA A 155 -4.04 4.92 36.57
N ASP A 156 -3.43 3.99 37.33
CA ASP A 156 -2.11 3.43 37.00
C ASP A 156 -2.18 2.79 35.60
N SER A 157 -1.52 3.44 34.65
CA SER A 157 -1.85 3.31 33.24
C SER A 157 -1.26 2.04 32.62
N LYS A 158 -2.12 1.04 32.37
CA LYS A 158 -1.82 -0.05 31.45
C LYS A 158 -1.70 0.49 30.02
N PRO A 159 -0.80 -0.06 29.18
CA PRO A 159 -0.66 0.39 27.81
C PRO A 159 -1.96 0.18 27.03
N ILE A 160 -2.30 1.14 26.16
CA ILE A 160 -3.42 0.98 25.23
C ILE A 160 -3.03 -0.09 24.21
N LYS A 161 -3.87 -1.10 24.07
CA LYS A 161 -3.68 -2.14 23.06
C LYS A 161 -4.18 -1.64 21.71
N VAL A 162 -3.48 -1.96 20.62
CA VAL A 162 -3.84 -1.54 19.26
C VAL A 162 -3.64 -2.67 18.24
N ASN A 163 -4.40 -2.61 17.15
CA ASN A 163 -4.26 -3.48 15.98
C ASN A 163 -3.80 -2.64 14.78
N LEU A 164 -2.75 -3.06 14.09
CA LEU A 164 -2.21 -2.35 12.93
C LEU A 164 -2.75 -2.97 11.64
N ILE A 165 -3.25 -2.15 10.72
CA ILE A 165 -3.61 -2.56 9.36
C ILE A 165 -2.78 -1.72 8.40
N ALA A 166 -1.92 -2.37 7.63
CA ALA A 166 -0.88 -1.69 6.89
C ALA A 166 -0.89 -2.06 5.41
N HIS A 167 -0.77 -1.06 4.55
CA HIS A 167 -0.70 -1.25 3.10
C HIS A 167 0.71 -0.98 2.57
N SER A 168 1.18 -1.82 1.64
CA SER A 168 2.44 -1.60 0.93
C SER A 168 3.62 -1.41 1.91
N MET A 169 4.47 -0.39 1.72
CA MET A 169 5.58 -0.07 2.61
C MET A 169 5.19 0.12 4.09
N GLY A 170 3.93 0.50 4.38
CA GLY A 170 3.45 0.67 5.75
C GLY A 170 3.61 -0.60 6.60
N GLY A 171 3.52 -1.79 5.99
CA GLY A 171 3.74 -3.05 6.71
C GLY A 171 5.18 -3.24 7.17
N LEU A 172 6.16 -2.70 6.43
CA LEU A 172 7.57 -2.71 6.82
C LEU A 172 7.83 -1.72 7.96
N ASP A 173 7.20 -0.54 7.90
CA ASP A 173 7.24 0.45 8.98
C ASP A 173 6.72 -0.15 10.28
N CYS A 174 5.57 -0.84 10.22
CA CYS A 174 4.98 -1.52 11.37
C CYS A 174 5.89 -2.63 11.92
N ARG A 175 6.47 -3.48 11.06
CA ARG A 175 7.40 -4.52 11.51
C ARG A 175 8.62 -3.93 12.21
N TYR A 176 9.21 -2.88 11.62
CA TYR A 176 10.35 -2.20 12.24
C TYR A 176 9.97 -1.59 13.59
N LEU A 177 8.83 -0.91 13.66
CA LEU A 177 8.28 -0.33 14.89
C LEU A 177 8.10 -1.41 15.97
N ILE A 178 7.43 -2.51 15.65
CA ILE A 178 7.16 -3.59 16.60
C ILE A 178 8.45 -4.16 17.15
N THR A 179 9.45 -4.44 16.31
CA THR A 179 10.68 -5.11 16.73
C THR A 179 11.68 -4.16 17.38
N LYS A 180 11.85 -2.94 16.87
CA LYS A 180 12.98 -2.05 17.20
C LYS A 180 12.61 -0.84 18.05
N LEU A 181 11.37 -0.38 18.02
CA LEU A 181 10.99 0.91 18.62
C LEU A 181 10.06 0.77 19.81
N GLN A 182 8.93 0.07 19.65
CA GLN A 182 7.78 0.13 20.55
C GLN A 182 8.15 0.17 22.04
N GLN A 183 7.76 1.27 22.70
CA GLN A 183 7.90 1.46 24.14
C GLN A 183 6.55 1.70 24.86
N SER A 184 6.64 1.93 26.16
CA SER A 184 5.74 1.56 27.28
C SER A 184 4.26 1.98 27.26
N ASN A 185 3.80 2.80 26.33
CA ASN A 185 2.47 3.44 26.42
C ASN A 185 1.39 2.74 25.58
N TYR A 186 1.79 1.92 24.62
CA TYR A 186 0.87 1.10 23.83
C TYR A 186 1.45 -0.28 23.56
N GLU A 187 0.57 -1.27 23.37
CA GLU A 187 0.94 -2.63 23.02
C GLU A 187 0.30 -3.02 21.69
N VAL A 188 1.09 -3.53 20.74
CA VAL A 188 0.59 -3.96 19.44
C VAL A 188 0.14 -5.40 19.59
N MET A 189 -1.13 -5.67 19.29
CA MET A 189 -1.70 -7.00 19.43
C MET A 189 -1.74 -7.75 18.10
N SER A 190 -1.83 -7.02 16.99
CA SER A 190 -1.74 -7.60 15.65
C SER A 190 -1.19 -6.64 14.61
N LEU A 191 -0.67 -7.22 13.53
CA LEU A 191 -0.34 -6.56 12.27
C LEU A 191 -0.96 -7.34 11.11
N THR A 192 -1.87 -6.69 10.38
CA THR A 192 -2.39 -7.19 9.10
C THR A 192 -1.75 -6.40 7.97
N THR A 193 -0.95 -7.05 7.13
CA THR A 193 -0.34 -6.43 5.95
C THR A 193 -1.14 -6.71 4.68
N ILE A 194 -1.18 -5.75 3.77
CA ILE A 194 -1.89 -5.84 2.50
C ILE A 194 -0.92 -5.39 1.41
N ALA A 195 -0.52 -6.32 0.55
CA ALA A 195 0.45 -6.09 -0.52
C ALA A 195 1.77 -5.44 -0.06
N THR A 196 2.25 -5.79 1.13
CA THR A 196 3.55 -5.32 1.63
C THR A 196 4.69 -6.09 0.97
N PRO A 197 5.74 -5.43 0.43
CA PRO A 197 6.86 -6.13 -0.18
C PRO A 197 7.82 -6.69 0.87
N HIS A 198 7.40 -7.72 1.63
CA HIS A 198 8.18 -8.31 2.72
C HIS A 198 9.51 -8.89 2.25
N TYR A 199 9.60 -9.31 0.99
CA TYR A 199 10.81 -9.84 0.36
C TYR A 199 11.35 -8.93 -0.76
N GLY A 200 10.90 -7.67 -0.79
CA GLY A 200 11.29 -6.67 -1.77
C GLY A 200 10.45 -6.70 -3.05
N SER A 201 10.88 -5.94 -4.05
CA SER A 201 10.22 -5.89 -5.36
C SER A 201 11.28 -5.76 -6.46
N ALA A 202 11.17 -6.57 -7.50
CA ALA A 202 11.98 -6.48 -8.70
C ALA A 202 11.82 -5.13 -9.41
N MET A 203 10.68 -4.45 -9.21
CA MET A 203 10.52 -3.07 -9.69
C MET A 203 11.44 -2.09 -8.94
N ALA A 204 11.67 -2.31 -7.64
CA ALA A 204 12.63 -1.50 -6.88
C ALA A 204 14.07 -1.78 -7.36
N ASP A 205 14.42 -3.04 -7.61
CA ASP A 205 15.73 -3.40 -8.19
C ASP A 205 15.93 -2.81 -9.59
N TRP A 206 14.89 -2.85 -10.42
CA TRP A 206 14.91 -2.21 -11.74
C TRP A 206 15.13 -0.70 -11.62
N CYS A 207 14.41 -0.02 -10.71
CA CYS A 207 14.62 1.40 -10.44
C CYS A 207 16.06 1.69 -9.99
N LEU A 208 16.65 0.89 -9.11
CA LEU A 208 18.03 1.09 -8.67
C LEU A 208 19.05 0.93 -9.80
N LYS A 209 18.76 0.06 -10.75
CA LYS A 209 19.63 -0.23 -11.89
C LYS A 209 19.54 0.83 -12.99
N TYR A 210 18.35 1.34 -13.28
CA TYR A 210 18.09 2.16 -14.47
C TYR A 210 17.68 3.60 -14.18
N ALA A 211 17.13 3.91 -13.00
CA ALA A 211 16.76 5.28 -12.66
C ALA A 211 18.00 6.08 -12.22
N SER A 212 17.96 7.40 -12.46
CA SER A 212 18.99 8.30 -11.95
C SER A 212 18.97 8.32 -10.42
N LYS A 213 20.10 7.99 -9.79
CA LYS A 213 20.27 8.01 -8.33
C LYS A 213 19.88 9.35 -7.69
N ALA A 214 20.07 10.46 -8.42
CA ALA A 214 19.72 11.79 -7.95
C ALA A 214 18.20 12.03 -7.83
N LEU A 215 17.40 11.25 -8.54
CA LEU A 215 15.93 11.35 -8.57
C LEU A 215 15.24 10.26 -7.76
N LEU A 216 15.99 9.26 -7.28
CA LEU A 216 15.41 8.10 -6.62
C LEU A 216 15.35 8.32 -5.10
N PRO A 217 14.15 8.31 -4.48
CA PRO A 217 14.03 8.38 -3.04
C PRO A 217 14.79 7.24 -2.35
N ARG A 218 15.42 7.53 -1.21
CA ARG A 218 16.17 6.53 -0.42
C ARG A 218 15.29 5.33 -0.04
N SER A 219 14.01 5.56 0.21
CA SER A 219 13.02 4.51 0.47
C SER A 219 12.95 3.44 -0.63
N ILE A 220 13.10 3.79 -1.91
CA ILE A 220 13.07 2.80 -2.99
C ILE A 220 14.23 1.80 -2.84
N SER A 221 15.40 2.24 -2.38
CA SER A 221 16.54 1.34 -2.17
C SER A 221 16.32 0.32 -1.06
N GLU A 222 15.49 0.65 -0.08
CA GLU A 222 15.12 -0.25 1.01
C GLU A 222 14.11 -1.30 0.54
N LEU A 223 13.35 -1.03 -0.52
CA LEU A 223 12.38 -1.98 -1.11
C LEU A 223 13.01 -2.99 -2.08
N SER A 224 14.33 -2.97 -2.28
CA SER A 224 15.04 -3.99 -3.07
C SER A 224 14.97 -5.36 -2.42
N ILE A 225 15.07 -6.42 -3.23
CA ILE A 225 15.09 -7.81 -2.74
C ILE A 225 16.26 -8.01 -1.76
N ASN A 226 17.42 -7.46 -2.08
CA ASN A 226 18.60 -7.59 -1.22
C ASN A 226 18.46 -6.82 0.10
N SER A 227 17.94 -5.57 0.08
CA SER A 227 17.70 -4.83 1.33
C SER A 227 16.67 -5.53 2.21
N MET A 228 15.60 -6.09 1.63
CA MET A 228 14.58 -6.82 2.38
C MET A 228 15.09 -8.15 2.96
N LYS A 229 16.04 -8.81 2.29
CA LYS A 229 16.75 -9.95 2.87
C LYS A 229 17.48 -9.58 4.17
N THR A 230 18.21 -8.47 4.18
CA THR A 230 18.89 -7.95 5.38
C THR A 230 17.87 -7.52 6.44
N PHE A 231 16.83 -6.78 6.04
CA PHE A 231 15.75 -6.35 6.93
C PHE A 231 15.12 -7.54 7.67
N ASN A 232 14.83 -8.63 6.97
CA ASN A 232 14.22 -9.83 7.56
C ASN A 232 15.16 -10.61 8.50
N GLN A 233 16.48 -10.42 8.40
CA GLN A 233 17.42 -10.98 9.38
C GLN A 233 17.45 -10.19 10.68
N GLU A 234 17.20 -8.88 10.62
CA GLU A 234 17.28 -7.97 11.76
C GLU A 234 15.93 -7.70 12.44
N VAL A 235 14.83 -7.77 11.69
CA VAL A 235 13.47 -7.41 12.11
C VAL A 235 12.63 -8.69 12.20
N LEU A 236 12.75 -9.34 13.36
CA LEU A 236 12.07 -10.58 13.70
C LEU A 236 10.72 -10.32 14.36
N ASP A 237 9.74 -11.17 14.06
CA ASP A 237 8.41 -11.13 14.65
C ASP A 237 8.47 -11.35 16.16
N LYS A 238 7.67 -10.59 16.91
CA LYS A 238 7.46 -10.79 18.36
C LYS A 238 6.32 -11.80 18.61
N ASN A 239 6.56 -12.76 19.50
CA ASN A 239 5.62 -13.86 19.82
C ASN A 239 4.25 -13.40 20.38
N ASN A 240 4.18 -12.22 20.99
CA ASN A 240 2.93 -11.68 21.55
C ASN A 240 2.07 -10.93 20.52
N VAL A 241 2.52 -10.83 19.26
CA VAL A 241 1.82 -10.14 18.17
C VAL A 241 1.32 -11.17 17.16
N LYS A 242 0.07 -11.05 16.73
CA LYS A 242 -0.46 -11.87 15.62
C LYS A 242 -0.17 -11.20 14.28
N TYR A 243 0.40 -11.93 13.32
CA TYR A 243 0.72 -11.44 11.99
C TYR A 243 -0.18 -12.08 10.94
N PHE A 244 -0.82 -11.26 10.12
CA PHE A 244 -1.67 -11.66 9.02
C PHE A 244 -1.24 -10.95 7.75
N SER A 245 -1.49 -11.55 6.59
CA SER A 245 -1.19 -10.89 5.32
C SER A 245 -2.15 -11.26 4.19
N TYR A 246 -2.36 -10.29 3.30
CA TYR A 246 -3.00 -10.47 2.01
C TYR A 246 -2.03 -10.10 0.88
N GLY A 247 -2.07 -10.89 -0.20
CA GLY A 247 -1.48 -10.51 -1.47
C GLY A 247 -2.56 -10.08 -2.46
N ALA A 248 -2.15 -9.51 -3.57
CA ALA A 248 -3.04 -9.19 -4.68
C ALA A 248 -2.37 -9.54 -6.00
N ARG A 249 -3.20 -9.88 -7.00
CA ARG A 249 -2.74 -10.07 -8.37
C ARG A 249 -3.76 -9.57 -9.35
N PHE A 250 -3.28 -9.18 -10.51
CA PHE A 250 -4.14 -8.89 -11.65
C PHE A 250 -3.38 -9.13 -12.95
N CYS A 251 -4.13 -9.13 -14.06
CA CYS A 251 -3.58 -9.19 -15.40
C CYS A 251 -3.95 -7.89 -16.12
N PRO A 252 -2.98 -6.96 -16.33
CA PRO A 252 -3.20 -5.70 -17.03
C PRO A 252 -3.27 -5.89 -18.55
N ASN A 253 -4.05 -5.03 -19.22
CA ASN A 253 -3.92 -4.82 -20.66
C ASN A 253 -2.70 -3.91 -20.93
N LEU A 254 -2.18 -3.94 -22.16
CA LEU A 254 -1.01 -3.14 -22.59
C LEU A 254 -1.14 -1.62 -22.34
N SER A 255 -2.36 -1.09 -22.31
CA SER A 255 -2.62 0.34 -22.08
C SER A 255 -2.72 0.72 -20.60
N TYR A 256 -2.61 -0.24 -19.68
CA TYR A 256 -2.77 0.00 -18.24
C TYR A 256 -1.54 0.66 -17.63
N VAL A 257 -1.74 1.59 -16.69
CA VAL A 257 -0.65 2.37 -16.07
C VAL A 257 0.42 1.50 -15.41
N PHE A 258 0.00 0.43 -14.74
CA PHE A 258 0.93 -0.51 -14.10
C PHE A 258 1.46 -1.61 -15.03
N PHE A 259 1.12 -1.61 -16.33
CA PHE A 259 1.63 -2.64 -17.25
C PHE A 259 3.17 -2.75 -17.25
N PRO A 260 3.95 -1.65 -17.31
CA PRO A 260 5.41 -1.75 -17.33
C PRO A 260 5.99 -2.37 -16.05
N SER A 261 5.57 -1.88 -14.88
CA SER A 261 6.04 -2.40 -13.59
C SER A 261 5.55 -3.82 -13.34
N TRP A 262 4.30 -4.11 -13.69
CA TRP A 262 3.74 -5.45 -13.65
C TRP A 262 4.57 -6.43 -14.48
N LYS A 263 4.96 -6.06 -15.70
CA LYS A 263 5.73 -6.94 -16.60
C LYS A 263 7.12 -7.24 -16.03
N ILE A 264 7.81 -6.23 -15.50
CA ILE A 264 9.12 -6.37 -14.85
C ILE A 264 9.03 -7.38 -13.70
N ILE A 265 8.03 -7.21 -12.82
CA ILE A 265 7.83 -8.09 -11.67
C ILE A 265 7.41 -9.48 -12.15
N PHE A 266 6.51 -9.59 -13.12
CA PHE A 266 6.01 -10.86 -13.61
C PHE A 266 7.11 -11.75 -14.20
N ASP A 267 8.05 -11.16 -14.94
CA ASP A 267 9.15 -11.90 -15.54
C ASP A 267 10.11 -12.50 -14.50
N ILE A 268 10.21 -11.91 -13.31
CA ILE A 268 11.18 -12.28 -12.27
C ILE A 268 10.51 -13.06 -11.12
N GLU A 269 9.38 -12.55 -10.62
CA GLU A 269 8.71 -13.00 -9.40
C GLU A 269 7.34 -13.65 -9.65
N GLY A 270 6.74 -13.46 -10.83
CA GLY A 270 5.43 -14.02 -11.20
C GLY A 270 4.24 -13.11 -10.85
N ASP A 271 3.11 -13.72 -10.47
CA ASP A 271 1.84 -13.01 -10.20
C ASP A 271 2.06 -11.83 -9.25
N ASN A 272 1.51 -10.66 -9.62
CA ASN A 272 1.72 -9.41 -8.88
C ASN A 272 0.57 -8.41 -9.10
N ASP A 273 0.52 -7.41 -8.23
CA ASP A 273 -0.47 -6.34 -8.22
C ASP A 273 -0.03 -5.07 -8.98
N GLY A 274 1.09 -5.16 -9.70
CA GLY A 274 1.70 -4.06 -10.44
C GLY A 274 2.87 -3.40 -9.72
N MET A 275 3.04 -3.65 -8.42
CA MET A 275 4.14 -3.09 -7.61
C MET A 275 4.82 -4.14 -6.74
N VAL A 276 4.08 -5.14 -6.28
CA VAL A 276 4.54 -6.18 -5.35
C VAL A 276 4.04 -7.55 -5.83
N SER A 277 4.95 -8.53 -5.84
CA SER A 277 4.61 -9.91 -6.17
C SER A 277 3.79 -10.57 -5.05
N VAL A 278 2.95 -11.54 -5.43
CA VAL A 278 2.19 -12.35 -4.48
C VAL A 278 3.13 -13.04 -3.51
N SER A 279 4.24 -13.62 -3.99
CA SER A 279 5.24 -14.28 -3.16
C SER A 279 5.88 -13.31 -2.16
N SER A 280 6.24 -12.09 -2.58
CA SER A 280 6.80 -11.07 -1.69
C SER A 280 5.80 -10.58 -0.64
N SER A 281 4.50 -10.66 -0.91
CA SER A 281 3.45 -10.24 0.03
C SER A 281 3.13 -11.20 1.16
N LYS A 282 3.55 -12.47 1.07
CA LYS A 282 3.23 -13.50 2.07
C LYS A 282 4.01 -13.28 3.37
N TRP A 283 3.32 -13.07 4.50
CA TRP A 283 3.94 -12.96 5.84
C TRP A 283 3.01 -13.45 6.96
N GLY A 284 3.56 -14.06 8.01
CA GLY A 284 2.75 -14.60 9.10
C GLY A 284 1.69 -15.59 8.60
N LYS A 285 0.45 -15.47 9.11
CA LYS A 285 -0.70 -16.22 8.58
C LYS A 285 -1.20 -15.57 7.29
N TYR A 286 -0.83 -16.15 6.15
CA TYR A 286 -1.34 -15.71 4.85
C TYR A 286 -2.83 -16.02 4.71
N LEU A 287 -3.65 -14.99 4.49
CA LEU A 287 -5.11 -15.09 4.45
C LEU A 287 -5.66 -15.27 3.02
N GLY A 288 -4.86 -14.95 2.01
CA GLY A 288 -5.15 -15.23 0.61
C GLY A 288 -4.64 -14.18 -0.37
N THR A 289 -4.78 -14.49 -1.64
CA THR A 289 -4.45 -13.63 -2.78
C THR A 289 -5.74 -13.06 -3.37
N LEU A 290 -5.87 -11.74 -3.38
CA LEU A 290 -6.98 -11.02 -3.99
C LEU A 290 -6.84 -11.04 -5.51
N ASP A 291 -7.82 -11.61 -6.21
CA ASP A 291 -7.75 -11.81 -7.66
C ASP A 291 -8.34 -10.64 -8.43
N ASN A 292 -7.71 -10.28 -9.54
CA ASN A 292 -8.07 -9.12 -10.36
C ASN A 292 -8.08 -7.81 -9.55
N VAL A 293 -7.08 -7.66 -8.68
CA VAL A 293 -6.85 -6.51 -7.80
C VAL A 293 -5.43 -6.00 -8.01
N ASP A 294 -5.29 -4.72 -8.37
CA ASP A 294 -4.01 -4.02 -8.44
C ASP A 294 -3.72 -3.20 -7.16
N HIS A 295 -2.52 -2.65 -7.08
CA HIS A 295 -2.02 -1.99 -5.88
C HIS A 295 -2.84 -0.77 -5.41
N LEU A 296 -3.55 -0.07 -6.31
CA LEU A 296 -4.37 1.11 -5.95
C LEU A 296 -5.81 0.73 -5.59
N ASP A 297 -6.27 -0.42 -6.07
CA ASP A 297 -7.57 -0.96 -5.71
C ASP A 297 -7.70 -1.19 -4.21
N LEU A 298 -6.60 -1.64 -3.59
CA LEU A 298 -6.50 -2.01 -2.18
C LEU A 298 -6.84 -0.84 -1.26
N ILE A 299 -6.68 0.39 -1.73
CA ILE A 299 -6.96 1.61 -0.95
C ILE A 299 -8.18 2.39 -1.49
N ASN A 300 -9.02 1.73 -2.29
CA ASN A 300 -10.26 2.29 -2.84
C ASN A 300 -10.10 3.50 -3.78
N TRP A 301 -8.93 3.69 -4.39
CA TRP A 301 -8.67 4.86 -5.24
C TRP A 301 -9.33 4.78 -6.63
N ARG A 302 -9.71 3.58 -7.08
CA ARG A 302 -10.44 3.40 -8.35
C ARG A 302 -11.80 4.09 -8.38
N ASN A 303 -12.52 4.11 -7.27
CA ASN A 303 -13.91 4.55 -7.26
C ASN A 303 -14.02 6.06 -7.52
N GLU A 304 -13.13 6.87 -6.95
CA GLU A 304 -13.10 8.32 -7.19
C GLU A 304 -12.26 8.72 -8.43
N ALA A 305 -11.12 8.06 -8.70
CA ALA A 305 -10.34 8.36 -9.91
C ALA A 305 -11.13 8.06 -11.20
N ARG A 306 -12.05 7.08 -11.19
CA ARG A 306 -13.01 6.84 -12.27
C ARG A 306 -14.02 7.97 -12.43
N VAL A 307 -14.45 8.60 -11.34
CA VAL A 307 -15.43 9.70 -11.36
C VAL A 307 -14.75 11.01 -11.81
N ALA A 308 -13.52 11.27 -11.36
CA ALA A 308 -12.77 12.48 -11.71
C ALA A 308 -12.07 12.41 -13.08
N ILE A 309 -11.70 11.21 -13.55
CA ILE A 309 -10.93 11.00 -14.77
C ILE A 309 -11.61 9.94 -15.62
N ASN A 310 -12.41 10.40 -16.59
CA ASN A 310 -13.09 9.56 -17.58
C ASN A 310 -12.10 9.03 -18.64
N LEU A 311 -11.01 8.36 -18.23
CA LEU A 311 -9.98 7.86 -19.16
C LEU A 311 -9.94 6.34 -19.25
N LEU A 312 -9.87 5.92 -20.51
CA LEU A 312 -9.41 4.68 -21.12
C LEU A 312 -8.17 3.97 -20.48
N MET A 313 -7.61 4.50 -19.39
CA MET A 313 -6.38 4.07 -18.72
C MET A 313 -6.62 3.15 -17.51
N PHE A 314 -7.85 3.10 -16.97
CA PHE A 314 -8.17 2.24 -15.82
C PHE A 314 -9.03 1.05 -16.24
N LYS A 315 -8.65 -0.17 -15.82
CA LYS A 315 -9.38 -1.40 -16.19
C LYS A 315 -10.85 -1.30 -15.78
N LYS A 316 -11.75 -1.63 -16.70
CA LYS A 316 -13.18 -1.83 -16.42
C LYS A 316 -13.35 -3.21 -15.76
N GLY A 317 -14.03 -3.30 -14.61
CA GLY A 317 -14.59 -4.56 -14.13
C GLY A 317 -13.79 -5.43 -13.15
N SER A 318 -13.08 -4.87 -12.17
CA SER A 318 -12.87 -5.63 -10.93
C SER A 318 -14.09 -5.44 -10.03
N LYS A 319 -14.62 -6.56 -9.53
CA LYS A 319 -15.72 -6.61 -8.56
C LYS A 319 -15.26 -6.29 -7.15
N PHE A 320 -13.94 -6.22 -6.91
CA PHE A 320 -13.37 -6.01 -5.60
C PHE A 320 -13.76 -4.67 -4.99
N ASN A 321 -14.28 -4.74 -3.76
CA ASN A 321 -14.61 -3.63 -2.89
C ASN A 321 -13.61 -3.59 -1.72
N ALA A 322 -12.73 -2.59 -1.72
CA ALA A 322 -11.76 -2.40 -0.65
C ALA A 322 -12.43 -2.23 0.71
N VAL A 323 -13.52 -1.46 0.80
CA VAL A 323 -14.25 -1.28 2.07
C VAL A 323 -14.69 -2.63 2.66
N ALA A 324 -15.18 -3.54 1.82
CA ALA A 324 -15.55 -4.89 2.26
C ALA A 324 -14.35 -5.70 2.80
N LEU A 325 -13.15 -5.53 2.22
CA LEU A 325 -11.91 -6.14 2.74
C LEU A 325 -11.57 -5.60 4.14
N TYR A 326 -11.56 -4.28 4.36
CA TYR A 326 -11.19 -3.70 5.66
C TYR A 326 -12.22 -4.03 6.74
N LEU A 327 -13.52 -4.07 6.39
CA LEU A 327 -14.57 -4.54 7.30
C LEU A 327 -14.38 -6.02 7.67
N GLU A 328 -14.00 -6.88 6.71
CA GLU A 328 -13.66 -8.27 7.02
C GLU A 328 -12.44 -8.39 7.93
N ILE A 329 -11.41 -7.57 7.72
CA ILE A 329 -10.23 -7.56 8.60
C ILE A 329 -10.65 -7.18 10.02
N ALA A 330 -11.45 -6.12 10.19
CA ALA A 330 -11.98 -5.71 11.49
C ALA A 330 -12.78 -6.83 12.17
N ASP A 331 -13.68 -7.48 11.44
CA ASP A 331 -14.49 -8.59 11.93
C ASP A 331 -13.65 -9.84 12.29
N GLN A 332 -12.64 -10.15 11.48
CA GLN A 332 -11.70 -11.24 11.78
C GLN A 332 -10.93 -10.95 13.07
N LEU A 333 -10.44 -9.72 13.26
CA LEU A 333 -9.75 -9.32 14.48
C LEU A 333 -10.69 -9.44 15.69
N ALA A 334 -11.95 -9.02 15.56
CA ALA A 334 -12.97 -9.19 16.60
C ALA A 334 -13.20 -10.66 16.97
N ARG A 335 -13.29 -11.56 15.97
CA ARG A 335 -13.40 -13.01 16.18
C ARG A 335 -12.18 -13.62 16.87
N GLU A 336 -11.01 -13.04 16.67
CA GLU A 336 -9.73 -13.44 17.27
C GLU A 336 -9.54 -12.88 18.71
N GLY A 337 -10.53 -12.15 19.24
CA GLY A 337 -10.48 -11.52 20.57
C GLY A 337 -9.54 -10.33 20.66
N LEU A 338 -9.18 -9.77 19.50
CA LEU A 338 -8.38 -8.56 19.33
C LEU A 338 -9.29 -7.35 19.16
#